data_AF-A0A961QTM4-F1
#
_entry.id   AF-A0A961QTM4-F1
#
_cell.length_a   1.000
_cell.length_b   1.000
_cell.length_c   1.000
_cell.angle_alpha   90.00
_cell.angle_beta   90.00
_cell.angle_gamma   90.00
#
_symmetry.space_group_name_H-M   'P 1'
#
loop_
_entity.id
_entity.type
_entity.pdbx_description
1 polymer ?
#
loop_
_entity_poly.entity_id
_entity_poly.type
_entity_poly.pdbx_seq_one_letter_code
_entity_poly.pdbx_strand_id
1 'polypeptide(L)' 'MNPEIRDARPEEAAEIAALIRASITGLCARDHRDEPDALAAWLANKTPEAVAGWIAAPDQRLIVAREAGRLAGTAAAR' A
#
# COMPACT_ATOMS: atom_id res chain seq x y z
N MET A 1 2.76 -7.22 -21.28
CA MET A 1 3.96 -7.16 -20.42
C MET A 1 3.62 -7.92 -19.14
N ASN A 2 4.55 -8.67 -18.56
CA ASN A 2 4.30 -9.33 -17.28
C ASN A 2 4.91 -8.48 -16.16
N PRO A 3 4.14 -8.09 -15.13
CA PRO A 3 4.70 -7.40 -13.98
C PRO A 3 5.62 -8.34 -13.21
N GLU A 4 6.70 -7.78 -12.66
CA GLU A 4 7.54 -8.47 -11.68
C GLU A 4 6.79 -8.51 -10.34
N ILE A 5 6.55 -9.71 -9.81
CA ILE A 5 5.88 -9.91 -8.52
C ILE A 5 6.87 -10.52 -7.54
N ARG A 6 7.05 -9.88 -6.38
CA ARG A 6 7.99 -10.34 -5.33
C ARG A 6 7.64 -9.76 -3.96
N ASP A 7 8.32 -10.22 -2.93
CA ASP A 7 8.23 -9.60 -1.61
C ASP A 7 8.70 -8.14 -1.64
N ALA A 8 8.00 -7.31 -0.87
CA ALA A 8 8.36 -5.93 -0.60
C ALA A 8 9.66 -5.88 0.21
N ARG A 9 10.48 -4.86 -0.06
CA ARG A 9 11.69 -4.58 0.70
C ARG A 9 11.50 -3.36 1.59
N PRO A 10 12.15 -3.26 2.76
CA PRO A 10 11.97 -2.15 3.69
C PRO A 10 12.18 -0.77 3.06
N GLU A 11 13.13 -0.64 2.13
CA GLU A 11 13.40 0.60 1.39
C GLU A 11 12.24 1.07 0.50
N GLU A 12 11.26 0.20 0.22
CA GLU A 12 10.09 0.50 -0.62
C GLU A 12 8.91 1.01 0.21
N ALA A 13 9.02 1.06 1.54
CA ALA A 13 7.90 1.38 2.43
C ALA A 13 7.26 2.73 2.14
N ALA A 14 8.06 3.75 1.79
CA ALA A 14 7.54 5.07 1.43
C ALA A 14 6.78 5.06 0.09
N GLU A 15 7.30 4.37 -0.92
CA GLU A 15 6.63 4.23 -2.23
C GLU A 15 5.32 3.46 -2.11
N ILE A 16 5.31 2.39 -1.31
CA ILE A 16 4.12 1.59 -1.01
C ILE A 16 3.09 2.39 -0.22
N ALA A 17 3.50 3.15 0.80
CA ALA A 17 2.60 4.01 1.55
C ALA A 17 1.92 5.03 0.63
N ALA A 18 2.69 5.68 -0.25
CA ALA A 18 2.16 6.63 -1.23
C ALA A 18 1.16 5.96 -2.19
N LEU A 19 1.48 4.76 -2.71
CA LEU A 19 0.58 3.99 -3.57
C LEU A 19 -0.74 3.65 -2.87
N ILE A 20 -0.68 3.15 -1.64
CA ILE A 20 -1.88 2.77 -0.89
C ILE A 20 -2.77 3.99 -0.66
N ARG A 21 -2.19 5.13 -0.25
CA ARG A 21 -2.93 6.38 -0.05
C ARG A 21 -3.58 6.86 -1.35
N ALA A 22 -2.83 6.85 -2.46
CA ALA A 22 -3.36 7.25 -3.77
C ALA A 22 -4.50 6.34 -4.23
N SER A 23 -4.37 5.03 -4.02
CA SER A 23 -5.38 4.04 -4.39
C SER A 23 -6.66 4.23 -3.59
N ILE A 24 -6.55 4.41 -2.27
CA ILE A 24 -7.69 4.66 -1.38
C ILE A 24 -8.41 5.95 -1.79
N THR A 25 -7.67 7.06 -1.92
CA THR A 25 -8.28 8.36 -2.28
C THR A 25 -8.91 8.34 -3.67
N GLY A 26 -8.28 7.68 -4.65
CA GLY A 26 -8.73 7.69 -6.04
C GLY A 26 -9.81 6.67 -6.38
N LEU A 27 -9.90 5.55 -5.65
CA LEU A 27 -10.77 4.42 -6.00
C LEU A 27 -11.85 4.12 -4.96
N CYS A 28 -11.66 4.51 -3.70
CA CYS A 28 -12.56 4.16 -2.60
C CYS A 28 -13.41 5.33 -2.09
N ALA A 29 -13.46 6.48 -2.78
CA ALA A 29 -14.27 7.64 -2.36
C ALA A 29 -15.74 7.26 -2.04
N ARG A 30 -16.35 6.42 -2.90
CA ARG A 30 -17.69 5.87 -2.69
C ARG A 30 -17.79 4.98 -1.44
N ASP A 31 -16.76 4.20 -1.14
CA ASP A 31 -16.72 3.35 0.06
C ASP A 31 -16.65 4.18 1.35
N HIS A 32 -16.22 5.44 1.25
CA HIS A 32 -16.18 6.41 2.34
C HIS A 32 -17.38 7.34 2.39
N ARG A 33 -18.35 7.18 1.47
CA ARG A 33 -19.51 8.08 1.34
C ARG A 33 -19.12 9.56 1.21
N ASP A 34 -17.95 9.83 0.63
CA ASP A 34 -17.36 11.16 0.52
C ASP A 34 -17.19 11.89 1.88
N GLU A 35 -17.11 11.15 2.99
CA GLU A 35 -16.87 11.70 4.33
C GLU A 35 -15.36 11.90 4.56
N PRO A 36 -14.85 13.15 4.59
CA PRO A 36 -13.42 13.42 4.64
C PRO A 36 -12.76 12.93 5.94
N ASP A 37 -13.49 12.97 7.06
CA ASP A 37 -12.98 12.53 8.36
C ASP A 37 -12.83 10.99 8.41
N ALA A 38 -13.76 10.26 7.78
CA ALA A 38 -13.67 8.81 7.66
C ALA A 38 -12.48 8.40 6.80
N LEU A 39 -12.26 9.11 5.69
CA LEU A 39 -11.09 8.91 4.83
C LEU A 39 -9.79 9.23 5.58
N ALA A 40 -9.71 10.35 6.30
CA ALA A 40 -8.54 10.74 7.06
C ALA A 40 -8.16 9.69 8.13
N ALA A 41 -9.16 9.19 8.87
CA ALA A 41 -8.96 8.12 9.84
C ALA A 41 -8.43 6.84 9.18
N TRP A 42 -8.94 6.47 8.00
CA TRP A 42 -8.48 5.27 7.31
C TRP A 42 -7.06 5.40 6.74
N LEU A 43 -6.67 6.61 6.35
CA LEU A 43 -5.32 6.93 5.86
C LEU A 43 -4.30 7.12 6.99
N ALA A 44 -4.73 7.27 8.24
CA ALA A 44 -3.87 7.63 9.37
C ALA A 44 -2.70 6.65 9.59
N ASN A 45 -2.94 5.34 9.40
CA ASN A 45 -1.90 4.32 9.55
C ASN A 45 -1.17 3.97 8.25
N LYS A 46 -1.47 4.65 7.12
CA LYS A 46 -0.78 4.42 5.84
C LYS A 46 0.46 5.31 5.76
N THR A 47 1.40 5.10 6.68
CA THR A 47 2.68 5.82 6.77
C THR A 47 3.85 4.90 6.38
N PRO A 48 5.01 5.44 5.97
CA PRO A 48 6.19 4.64 5.68
C PRO A 48 6.61 3.74 6.85
N GLU A 49 6.52 4.24 8.09
CA GLU A 49 6.90 3.51 9.30
C GLU A 49 5.97 2.32 9.55
N ALA A 50 4.67 2.52 9.40
CA ALA A 50 3.68 1.46 9.54
C ALA A 50 3.87 0.39 8.45
N VAL A 51 4.10 0.80 7.20
CA VAL A 51 4.38 -0.12 6.09
C VAL A 51 5.67 -0.90 6.34
N ALA A 52 6.74 -0.27 6.80
CA ALA A 52 7.98 -0.96 7.16
C ALA A 52 7.72 -2.02 8.25
N GLY A 53 6.89 -1.69 9.24
CA GLY A 53 6.42 -2.66 10.24
C GLY A 53 5.64 -3.83 9.62
N TRP A 54 4.80 -3.57 8.60
CA TRP A 54 4.07 -4.63 7.90
C TRP A 54 4.99 -5.54 7.08
N ILE A 55 6.03 -4.98 6.46
CA ILE A 55 7.04 -5.74 5.71
C ILE A 55 7.83 -6.66 6.65
N ALA A 56 8.16 -6.19 7.85
CA ALA A 56 8.94 -6.94 8.83
C ALA A 56 8.12 -7.95 9.66
N ALA A 57 6.79 -7.92 9.56
CA ALA A 57 5.91 -8.74 10.37
C ALA A 57 6.04 -10.23 9.99
N PRO A 58 6.37 -11.14 10.93
CA PRO A 58 6.66 -12.54 10.62
C PRO A 58 5.42 -13.38 10.27
N ASP A 59 4.22 -12.87 10.55
CA ASP A 59 2.93 -13.52 10.34
C ASP A 59 2.26 -13.11 9.02
N GLN A 60 2.92 -12.31 8.18
CA GLN A 60 2.40 -11.91 6.89
C GLN A 60 3.51 -11.68 5.87
N ARG A 61 3.13 -11.66 4.59
CA ARG A 61 3.97 -11.20 3.49
C ARG A 61 3.34 -9.98 2.86
N LEU A 62 4.14 -8.94 2.66
CA LEU A 62 3.76 -7.82 1.80
C LEU A 62 4.40 -8.05 0.43
N ILE A 63 3.57 -8.20 -0.59
CA ILE A 63 3.97 -8.49 -1.97
C ILE A 63 3.81 -7.21 -2.78
N VAL A 64 4.73 -6.96 -3.71
CA VAL A 64 4.66 -5.85 -4.66
C VAL A 64 4.61 -6.37 -6.09
N ALA A 65 3.91 -5.63 -6.94
CA ALA A 65 3.94 -5.78 -8.38
C ALA A 65 4.63 -4.55 -8.99
N ARG A 66 5.66 -4.76 -9.81
CA ARG A 66 6.32 -3.70 -10.59
C ARG A 66 6.09 -3.87 -12.07
N GLU A 67 5.74 -2.79 -12.74
CA GLU A 67 5.63 -2.72 -14.19
C GLU A 67 6.58 -1.64 -14.72
N ALA A 68 7.44 -2.00 -15.68
CA ALA A 68 8.47 -1.11 -16.21
C ALA A 68 9.31 -0.40 -15.11
N GLY A 69 9.65 -1.13 -14.04
CA GLY A 69 10.43 -0.64 -12.91
C GLY A 69 9.65 0.20 -11.89
N ARG A 70 8.39 0.56 -12.16
CA ARG A 70 7.54 1.34 -11.26
C ARG A 70 6.66 0.44 -10.40
N LEU A 71 6.42 0.83 -9.15
CA LEU A 71 5.44 0.14 -8.33
C LEU A 71 4.02 0.35 -8.90
N ALA A 72 3.35 -0.76 -9.20
CA ALA A 72 2.01 -0.78 -9.80
C ALA A 72 0.96 -1.36 -8.85
N GLY A 73 1.36 -2.16 -7.86
CA GLY A 73 0.44 -2.79 -6.92
C GLY A 73 1.14 -3.32 -5.68
N THR A 74 0.35 -3.53 -4.63
CA THR A 74 0.78 -4.22 -3.41
C THR A 74 -0.34 -5.08 -2.85
N ALA A 75 0.00 -6.18 -2.18
CA ALA A 75 -0.96 -7.05 -1.52
C ALA A 75 -0.36 -7.60 -0.21
N ALA A 76 -1.18 -7.73 0.82
CA ALA A 76 -0.81 -8.46 2.04
C ALA A 76 -1.39 -9.88 1.96
N ALA A 77 -0.56 -10.88 2.21
CA ALA A 77 -0.95 -12.29 2.29
C ALA A 77 -0.60 -12.85 3.67
N ARG A 78 -1.49 -13.67 4.23
CA ARG A 78 -1.31 -14.39 5.49
C ARG A 78 -1.67 -15.86 5.28
#